data_AF-A0A6P0PBD8-F1
#
_entry.id   AF-A0A6P0PBD8-F1
#
_cell.length_a   1.000
_cell.length_b   1.000
_cell.length_c   1.000
_cell.angle_alpha   90.00
_cell.angle_beta   90.00
_cell.angle_gamma   90.00
#
_symmetry.space_group_name_H-M   'P 1'
#
loop_
_entity.id
_entity.type
_entity.pdbx_description
1 polymer ?
#
loop_
_entity_poly.entity_id
_entity_poly.type
_entity_poly.pdbx_seq_one_letter_code
_entity_poly.pdbx_strand_id
1 'polypeptide(L)'
;MILVANLIETEEIDGIIIGSSDSIRLVPAVEKAINSGIPVIAMDTPLNSDRILTFVGFDNFAAGKSMGEWVVKNLGGKGTVAILDGAPNHDNSIQRRLGFTAGLKTGDMKIIAIESANWEQSKAQEITTKLLKNFDNIDAIIAANDSMD
;
A
#
# COMPACT_ATOMS: atom_id res chain seq x y z
N MET A 1 14.50 -1.81 10.57
CA MET A 1 14.73 -2.71 11.73
C MET A 1 15.68 -2.10 12.75
N ILE A 2 16.84 -1.57 12.32
CA ILE A 2 17.85 -0.97 13.22
C ILE A 2 17.32 0.24 14.01
N LEU A 3 16.47 1.09 13.41
CA LEU A 3 16.02 2.32 14.05
C LEU A 3 15.20 2.09 15.34
N VAL A 4 14.19 1.22 15.30
CA VAL A 4 13.33 0.95 16.48
C VAL A 4 14.12 0.33 17.61
N ALA A 5 14.98 -0.65 17.31
CA ALA A 5 15.82 -1.30 18.30
C ALA A 5 16.82 -0.31 18.94
N ASN A 6 17.43 0.55 18.13
CA ASN A 6 18.36 1.57 18.63
C ASN A 6 17.65 2.61 19.50
N LEU A 7 16.48 3.10 19.10
CA LEU A 7 15.72 4.09 19.87
C LEU A 7 15.34 3.58 21.28
N ILE A 8 15.07 2.27 21.42
CA ILE A 8 14.82 1.65 22.74
C ILE A 8 16.10 1.62 23.60
N GLU A 9 17.27 1.48 22.97
CA GLU A 9 18.54 1.23 23.66
C GLU A 9 19.36 2.49 23.94
N THR A 10 19.19 3.55 23.14
CA THR A 10 20.06 4.74 23.20
C THR A 10 19.37 6.02 23.63
N GLU A 11 18.03 6.07 23.60
CA GLU A 11 17.26 7.29 23.87
C GLU A 11 16.21 7.03 24.97
N GLU A 12 15.98 8.00 25.85
CA GLU A 12 14.81 7.99 26.75
C GLU A 12 13.59 8.48 25.96
N ILE A 13 12.77 7.55 25.46
CA ILE A 13 11.55 7.86 24.70
C ILE A 13 10.29 7.39 25.43
N ASP A 14 9.26 8.24 25.45
CA ASP A 14 7.96 7.95 26.09
C ASP A 14 6.95 7.27 25.15
N GLY A 15 7.25 7.16 23.85
CA GLY A 15 6.34 6.59 22.86
C GLY A 15 6.91 6.57 21.45
N ILE A 16 6.31 5.75 20.58
CA ILE A 16 6.71 5.60 19.17
C ILE A 16 5.48 5.76 18.27
N ILE A 17 5.58 6.62 17.25
CA ILE A 17 4.67 6.63 16.10
C ILE A 17 5.45 6.10 14.90
N ILE A 18 4.93 5.07 14.22
CA ILE A 18 5.68 4.38 13.18
C ILE A 18 4.88 4.15 11.90
N GLY A 19 5.43 4.59 10.77
CA GLY A 19 5.09 4.11 9.44
C GLY A 19 5.87 2.84 9.15
N SER A 20 5.20 1.69 9.06
CA SER A 20 5.88 0.43 8.89
C SER A 20 6.42 0.24 7.47
N SER A 21 7.70 -0.11 7.36
CA SER A 21 8.31 -0.55 6.09
C SER A 21 8.07 -2.03 5.76
N ASP A 22 7.43 -2.77 6.68
CA ASP A 22 7.03 -4.17 6.51
C ASP A 22 6.00 -4.53 7.58
N SER A 23 4.76 -4.81 7.18
CA SER A 23 3.66 -5.05 8.12
C SER A 23 3.86 -6.26 9.02
N ILE A 24 4.80 -7.17 8.72
CA ILE A 24 5.03 -8.41 9.47
C ILE A 24 6.42 -8.41 10.13
N ARG A 25 7.49 -8.12 9.38
CA ARG A 25 8.88 -8.28 9.87
C ARG A 25 9.28 -7.26 10.92
N LEU A 26 8.53 -6.16 11.05
CA LEU A 26 8.80 -5.14 12.06
C LEU A 26 8.15 -5.47 13.41
N VAL A 27 7.19 -6.39 13.45
CA VAL A 27 6.42 -6.76 14.65
C VAL A 27 7.33 -7.14 15.83
N PRO A 28 8.36 -8.01 15.70
CA PRO A 28 9.20 -8.37 16.84
C PRO A 28 9.93 -7.18 17.48
N ALA A 29 10.38 -6.20 16.68
CA ALA A 29 11.06 -5.01 17.18
C ALA A 29 10.08 -4.06 17.88
N VAL A 30 8.87 -3.91 17.33
CA VAL A 30 7.78 -3.12 17.93
C VAL A 30 7.35 -3.73 19.26
N GLU A 31 7.20 -5.05 19.32
CA GLU A 31 6.83 -5.73 20.55
C GLU A 31 7.91 -5.68 21.63
N LYS A 32 9.19 -5.60 21.24
CA LYS A 32 10.28 -5.29 22.19
C LYS A 32 10.09 -3.92 22.84
N ALA A 33 9.73 -2.88 22.07
CA ALA A 33 9.44 -1.56 22.63
C ALA A 33 8.26 -1.60 23.61
N ILE A 34 7.17 -2.27 23.22
CA ILE A 34 5.97 -2.44 24.06
C ILE A 34 6.31 -3.18 25.36
N ASN A 35 7.14 -4.22 25.29
CA ASN A 35 7.60 -4.96 26.47
C ASN A 35 8.44 -4.10 27.43
N SER A 36 9.11 -3.07 26.92
CA SER A 36 9.85 -2.09 27.73
C SER A 36 8.97 -0.96 28.28
N GLY A 37 7.65 -1.03 28.10
CA GLY A 37 6.70 -0.03 28.60
C GLY A 37 6.50 1.16 27.66
N ILE A 38 7.06 1.13 26.45
CA ILE A 38 6.94 2.21 25.47
C ILE A 38 5.69 1.96 24.60
N PRO A 39 4.64 2.80 24.66
CA PRO A 39 3.47 2.66 23.79
C PRO A 39 3.83 2.92 22.33
N VAL A 40 3.20 2.16 21.42
CA VAL A 40 3.43 2.26 19.97
C VAL A 40 2.13 2.51 19.24
N ILE A 41 2.11 3.53 18.38
CA ILE A 41 1.03 3.83 17.42
C ILE A 41 1.55 3.51 16.02
N ALA A 42 0.81 2.70 15.26
CA ALA A 42 1.08 2.52 13.84
C ALA A 42 0.39 3.63 13.05
N MET A 43 1.06 4.19 12.05
CA MET A 43 0.52 5.24 11.18
C MET A 43 0.72 4.87 9.72
N ASP A 44 -0.22 5.24 8.85
CA ASP A 44 -0.21 5.03 7.39
C ASP A 44 -0.21 3.56 6.93
N THR A 45 0.85 2.81 7.25
CA THR A 45 1.00 1.39 6.93
C THR A 45 0.74 0.53 8.17
N PRO A 46 -0.32 -0.30 8.19
CA PRO A 46 -0.64 -1.15 9.33
C PRO A 46 0.49 -2.11 9.73
N LEU A 47 0.56 -2.42 11.02
CA LEU A 47 1.39 -3.49 11.58
C LEU A 47 0.49 -4.66 11.97
N ASN A 48 0.95 -5.88 11.71
CA ASN A 48 0.24 -7.10 12.09
C ASN A 48 0.53 -7.47 13.55
N SER A 49 0.12 -6.61 14.47
CA SER A 49 0.21 -6.82 15.91
C SER A 49 -1.04 -6.25 16.57
N ASP A 50 -1.62 -6.99 17.50
CA ASP A 50 -2.76 -6.58 18.33
C ASP A 50 -2.32 -5.82 19.59
N ARG A 51 -1.00 -5.65 19.79
CA ARG A 51 -0.40 -5.04 20.99
C ARG A 51 -0.11 -3.54 20.84
N ILE A 52 -0.18 -3.02 19.62
CA ILE A 52 -0.06 -1.57 19.38
C ILE A 52 -1.25 -0.83 20.00
N LEU A 53 -1.03 0.40 20.44
CA LEU A 53 -2.06 1.21 21.09
C LEU A 53 -3.23 1.52 20.15
N THR A 54 -2.92 1.91 18.91
CA THR A 54 -3.90 2.14 17.85
C THR A 54 -3.20 2.21 16.49
N PHE A 55 -3.99 2.13 15.42
CA PHE A 55 -3.59 2.50 14.07
C PHE A 55 -4.24 3.84 13.68
N VAL A 56 -3.49 4.70 13.01
CA VAL A 56 -3.96 5.96 12.43
C VAL A 56 -3.71 5.93 10.92
N GLY A 57 -4.78 5.86 10.14
CA GLY A 57 -4.69 5.83 8.68
C GLY A 57 -6.07 5.72 8.04
N PHE A 58 -6.07 5.29 6.79
CA PHE A 58 -7.28 5.19 5.98
C PHE A 58 -7.74 3.75 5.81
N ASP A 59 -9.02 3.54 5.53
CA ASP A 59 -9.50 2.27 5.01
C ASP A 59 -9.03 2.12 3.55
N ASN A 60 -7.87 1.48 3.41
CA ASN A 60 -7.21 1.28 2.12
C ASN A 60 -8.03 0.43 1.14
N PHE A 61 -8.82 -0.53 1.65
CA PHE A 61 -9.70 -1.33 0.81
C PHE A 61 -10.86 -0.49 0.28
N ALA A 62 -11.54 0.26 1.15
CA ALA A 62 -12.65 1.12 0.76
C ALA A 62 -12.22 2.22 -0.22
N ALA A 63 -11.04 2.82 0.02
CA ALA A 63 -10.44 3.79 -0.88
C ALA A 63 -10.14 3.16 -2.25
N GLY A 64 -9.50 1.98 -2.26
CA GLY A 64 -9.22 1.25 -3.50
C GLY A 64 -10.50 0.86 -4.26
N LYS A 65 -11.52 0.39 -3.55
CA LYS A 65 -12.82 0.02 -4.14
C LYS A 65 -13.47 1.22 -4.81
N SER A 66 -13.49 2.36 -4.13
CA SER A 66 -14.04 3.61 -4.68
C SER A 66 -13.32 4.04 -5.96
N MET A 67 -11.99 3.90 -6.02
CA MET A 67 -11.21 4.20 -7.23
C MET A 67 -11.53 3.24 -8.38
N GLY A 68 -11.63 1.93 -8.11
CA GLY A 68 -12.01 0.95 -9.13
C GLY A 68 -13.40 1.21 -9.70
N GLU A 69 -14.39 1.52 -8.85
CA GLU A 69 -15.75 1.90 -9.26
C GLU A 69 -15.76 3.21 -10.06
N TRP A 70 -14.93 4.18 -9.68
CA TRP A 70 -14.77 5.42 -10.42
C TRP A 70 -14.24 5.16 -11.83
N VAL A 71 -13.25 4.28 -12.00
CA VAL A 71 -12.72 3.89 -13.32
C VAL A 71 -13.80 3.21 -14.17
N VAL A 72 -14.54 2.24 -13.60
CA VAL A 72 -15.66 1.56 -14.29
C VAL A 72 -16.68 2.58 -14.79
N LYS A 73 -17.06 3.53 -13.93
CA LYS A 73 -18.04 4.58 -14.28
C LYS A 73 -17.55 5.45 -15.42
N ASN A 74 -16.29 5.89 -15.40
CA ASN A 74 -15.75 6.80 -16.42
C ASN A 74 -15.49 6.11 -17.76
N LEU A 75 -15.25 4.81 -17.76
CA LEU A 75 -15.10 4.00 -18.98
C LEU A 75 -16.42 3.43 -19.51
N GLY A 76 -17.57 3.82 -18.92
CA GLY A 76 -18.88 3.36 -19.37
C GLY A 76 -19.13 1.87 -19.13
N GLY A 77 -18.47 1.29 -18.12
CA GLY A 77 -18.71 -0.09 -17.69
C GLY A 77 -17.85 -1.15 -18.37
N LYS A 78 -16.93 -0.79 -19.29
CA LYS A 78 -16.07 -1.73 -20.00
C LYS A 78 -14.72 -1.10 -20.33
N GLY A 79 -13.64 -1.87 -20.22
CA GLY A 79 -12.32 -1.39 -20.63
C GLY A 79 -11.16 -2.26 -20.16
N THR A 80 -9.96 -1.88 -20.57
CA THR A 80 -8.69 -2.57 -20.31
C THR A 80 -7.87 -1.74 -19.33
N VAL A 81 -7.48 -2.31 -18.21
CA VAL A 81 -6.85 -1.58 -17.10
C VAL A 81 -5.54 -2.24 -16.69
N ALA A 82 -4.53 -1.43 -16.37
CA ALA A 82 -3.34 -1.87 -15.66
C ALA A 82 -3.30 -1.26 -14.26
N ILE A 83 -2.68 -1.96 -13.31
CA ILE A 83 -2.51 -1.50 -11.92
C ILE A 83 -1.02 -1.42 -11.61
N LEU A 84 -0.59 -0.24 -11.17
CA LEU A 84 0.71 -0.02 -10.54
C LEU A 84 0.53 -0.12 -9.03
N ASP A 85 0.98 -1.23 -8.46
CA ASP A 85 0.91 -1.51 -7.03
C ASP A 85 2.12 -0.92 -6.30
N GLY A 86 2.02 -0.80 -4.99
CA GLY A 86 3.10 -0.40 -4.10
C GLY A 86 3.98 -1.54 -3.62
N ALA A 87 4.64 -1.36 -2.48
CA ALA A 87 5.51 -2.38 -1.89
C ALA A 87 4.71 -3.63 -1.48
N PRO A 88 5.15 -4.83 -1.90
CA PRO A 88 4.37 -6.06 -1.73
C PRO A 88 4.27 -6.55 -0.28
N ASN A 89 5.10 -6.02 0.61
CA ASN A 89 5.14 -6.34 2.04
C ASN A 89 4.41 -5.29 2.91
N HIS A 90 3.74 -4.32 2.30
CA HIS A 90 2.92 -3.34 3.01
C HIS A 90 1.44 -3.71 2.90
N ASP A 91 0.76 -3.82 4.03
CA ASP A 91 -0.67 -4.14 4.06
C ASP A 91 -1.52 -3.08 3.33
N ASN A 92 -1.18 -1.80 3.45
CA ASN A 92 -1.91 -0.73 2.74
C ASN A 92 -1.88 -0.91 1.21
N SER A 93 -0.75 -1.33 0.63
CA SER A 93 -0.62 -1.67 -0.79
C SER A 93 -1.55 -2.82 -1.17
N ILE A 94 -1.49 -3.90 -0.37
CA ILE A 94 -2.29 -5.10 -0.59
C ILE A 94 -3.78 -4.75 -0.55
N GLN A 95 -4.23 -4.00 0.46
CA GLN A 95 -5.62 -3.58 0.62
C GLN A 95 -6.08 -2.68 -0.53
N ARG A 96 -5.27 -1.71 -0.97
CA ARG A 96 -5.59 -0.87 -2.14
C ARG A 96 -5.77 -1.70 -3.40
N ARG A 97 -4.84 -2.63 -3.70
CA ARG A 97 -4.96 -3.54 -4.85
C ARG A 97 -6.23 -4.39 -4.79
N LEU A 98 -6.54 -4.96 -3.62
CA LEU A 98 -7.76 -5.74 -3.43
C LEU A 98 -9.00 -4.88 -3.64
N GLY A 99 -8.98 -3.65 -3.13
CA GLY A 99 -10.01 -2.64 -3.36
C GLY A 99 -10.19 -2.33 -4.84
N PHE A 100 -9.12 -1.95 -5.56
CA PHE A 100 -9.16 -1.66 -7.00
C PHE A 100 -9.79 -2.82 -7.77
N THR A 101 -9.33 -4.03 -7.50
CA THR A 101 -9.83 -5.26 -8.15
C THR A 101 -11.30 -5.50 -7.84
N ALA A 102 -11.74 -5.27 -6.59
CA ALA A 102 -13.14 -5.39 -6.21
C ALA A 102 -14.02 -4.34 -6.89
N GLY A 103 -13.57 -3.08 -7.00
CA GLY A 103 -14.30 -2.03 -7.69
C GLY A 103 -14.40 -2.27 -9.20
N LEU A 104 -13.32 -2.73 -9.83
CA LEU A 104 -13.30 -3.06 -11.27
C LEU A 104 -14.26 -4.20 -11.64
N LYS A 105 -14.53 -5.14 -10.73
CA LYS A 105 -15.50 -6.24 -10.93
C LYS A 105 -16.95 -5.75 -11.07
N THR A 106 -17.24 -4.49 -10.81
CA THR A 106 -18.58 -3.92 -11.02
C THR A 106 -18.90 -3.66 -12.51
N GLY A 107 -17.91 -3.77 -13.40
CA GLY A 107 -18.07 -3.71 -14.86
C GLY A 107 -17.35 -4.84 -15.61
N ASP A 108 -17.41 -4.80 -16.94
CA ASP A 108 -16.68 -5.70 -17.86
C ASP A 108 -15.25 -5.20 -18.08
N MET A 109 -14.45 -5.22 -17.01
CA MET A 109 -13.08 -4.72 -17.02
C MET A 109 -12.07 -5.85 -17.18
N LYS A 110 -11.11 -5.68 -18.09
CA LYS A 110 -9.98 -6.60 -18.27
C LYS A 110 -8.73 -6.02 -17.60
N ILE A 111 -8.28 -6.63 -16.51
CA ILE A 111 -7.00 -6.30 -15.89
C ILE A 111 -5.89 -7.01 -16.67
N ILE A 112 -5.01 -6.26 -17.34
CA ILE A 112 -3.93 -6.82 -18.17
C ILE A 112 -2.58 -6.94 -17.45
N ALA A 113 -2.40 -6.15 -16.39
CA ALA A 113 -1.18 -6.16 -15.59
C ALA A 113 -1.46 -5.66 -14.18
N ILE A 114 -0.77 -6.26 -13.22
CA ILE A 114 -0.64 -5.78 -11.85
C ILE A 114 0.84 -5.91 -11.52
N GLU A 115 1.54 -4.79 -11.48
CA GLU A 115 3.01 -4.74 -11.34
C GLU A 115 3.34 -3.81 -10.17
N SER A 116 4.21 -4.25 -9.28
CA SER A 116 4.64 -3.44 -8.15
C SER A 116 5.71 -2.44 -8.58
N ALA A 117 5.44 -1.15 -8.40
CA ALA A 117 6.43 -0.10 -8.48
C ALA A 117 7.25 0.03 -7.19
N ASN A 118 6.93 -0.73 -6.14
CA ASN A 118 7.55 -0.66 -4.82
C ASN A 118 7.57 0.75 -4.22
N TRP A 119 6.54 1.55 -4.55
CA TRP A 119 6.47 2.99 -4.25
C TRP A 119 7.56 3.84 -4.91
N GLU A 120 8.31 3.36 -5.90
CA GLU A 120 9.43 4.09 -6.51
C GLU A 120 9.09 4.66 -7.90
N GLN A 121 9.43 5.95 -8.12
CA GLN A 121 9.03 6.69 -9.32
C GLN A 121 9.66 6.10 -10.57
N SER A 122 10.95 5.77 -10.47
CA SER A 122 11.74 5.21 -11.54
C SER A 122 11.17 3.87 -12.00
N LYS A 123 10.78 3.00 -11.05
CA LYS A 123 10.13 1.73 -11.33
C LYS A 123 8.75 1.93 -11.94
N ALA A 124 7.94 2.84 -11.40
CA ALA A 124 6.63 3.17 -11.98
C ALA A 124 6.76 3.63 -13.44
N GLN A 125 7.76 4.47 -13.74
CA GLN A 125 8.06 4.95 -15.10
C GLN A 125 8.51 3.80 -16.03
N GLU A 126 9.40 2.93 -15.56
CA GLU A 126 9.86 1.76 -16.31
C GLU A 126 8.69 0.82 -16.65
N ILE A 127 7.90 0.46 -15.65
CA ILE A 127 6.73 -0.42 -15.80
C ILE A 127 5.72 0.19 -16.77
N THR A 128 5.37 1.46 -16.59
CA THR A 128 4.41 2.15 -17.47
C THR A 128 4.91 2.19 -18.90
N THR A 129 6.20 2.48 -19.11
CA THR A 129 6.82 2.48 -20.45
C THR A 129 6.75 1.09 -21.10
N LYS A 130 7.04 0.03 -20.34
CA LYS A 130 6.93 -1.36 -20.80
C LYS A 130 5.48 -1.70 -21.16
N LEU A 131 4.50 -1.32 -20.34
CA LEU A 131 3.08 -1.58 -20.59
C LEU A 131 2.62 -0.89 -21.88
N LEU A 132 2.92 0.40 -22.06
CA LEU A 132 2.53 1.16 -23.24
C LEU A 132 3.21 0.67 -24.54
N LYS A 133 4.36 -0.01 -24.44
CA LYS A 133 5.03 -0.63 -25.58
C LYS A 133 4.46 -2.00 -25.94
N ASN A 134 4.01 -2.76 -24.95
CA ASN A 134 3.60 -4.16 -25.13
C ASN A 134 2.09 -4.33 -25.37
N PHE A 135 1.29 -3.31 -25.07
CA PHE A 135 -0.15 -3.33 -25.21
C PHE A 135 -0.62 -2.12 -26.01
N ASP A 136 -1.23 -2.36 -27.16
CA ASP A 136 -1.76 -1.31 -28.03
C ASP A 136 -3.03 -0.63 -27.46
N ASN A 137 -3.69 -1.27 -26.49
CA ASN A 137 -4.92 -0.76 -25.89
C ASN A 137 -4.89 -0.84 -24.34
N ILE A 138 -4.76 0.31 -23.70
CA ILE A 138 -4.92 0.50 -22.25
C ILE A 138 -5.86 1.69 -22.06
N ASP A 139 -7.04 1.44 -21.49
CA ASP A 139 -8.06 2.47 -21.26
C ASP A 139 -7.82 3.22 -19.94
N ALA A 140 -7.19 2.57 -18.95
CA ALA A 140 -6.78 3.21 -17.70
C ALA A 140 -5.54 2.55 -17.07
N ILE A 141 -4.76 3.35 -16.35
CA ILE A 141 -3.71 2.88 -15.43
C ILE A 141 -4.06 3.41 -14.04
N ILE A 142 -4.24 2.50 -13.08
CA ILE A 142 -4.51 2.85 -11.69
C ILE A 142 -3.20 2.77 -10.91
N ALA A 143 -2.76 3.89 -10.33
CA ALA A 143 -1.62 3.92 -9.44
C ALA A 143 -2.07 3.82 -7.98
N ALA A 144 -1.42 2.95 -7.20
CA ALA A 144 -1.73 2.74 -5.79
C ALA A 144 -1.38 3.94 -4.89
N ASN A 145 -0.62 4.91 -5.41
CA ASN A 145 -0.30 6.15 -4.73
C ASN A 145 -0.24 7.32 -5.72
N ASP A 146 -0.46 8.53 -5.22
CA ASP A 146 -0.35 9.79 -5.98
C ASP A 146 1.10 10.13 -6.34
N SER A 147 2.00 9.93 -5.38
CA SER A 147 3.44 10.00 -5.57
C SER A 147 4.09 8.63 -5.33
N MET A 148 5.03 8.27 -6.18
CA MET A 148 5.79 7.03 -6.08
C MET A 148 7.19 7.47 -5.74
N ASP A 149 7.50 7.80 -4.48
CA ASP A 149 8.74 8.45 -4.08
C ASP A 149 9.61 7.57 -3.17
#